data_AF-A0A930HYY0-F1
#
_entry.id   AF-A0A930HYY0-F1
#
_cell.length_a   1.000
_cell.length_b   1.000
_cell.length_c   1.000
_cell.angle_alpha   90.00
_cell.angle_beta   90.00
_cell.angle_gamma   90.00
#
_symmetry.space_group_name_H-M   'P 1'
#
loop_
_entity.id
_entity.type
_entity.pdbx_description
1 polymer ?
#
loop_
_entity_poly.entity_id
_entity_poly.type
_entity_poly.pdbx_seq_one_letter_code
_entity_poly.pdbx_strand_id
1 'polypeptide(L)' 'FISVHKKDPGQRALCGCMAAKDIGEYNTCPHLCEYCYANTTKERAIENWKRHQQNRNADTITGK' A
#
# COMPACT_ATOMS: atom_id res chain seq x y z
N PHE A 1 -8.67 -25.43 14.10
CA PHE A 1 -8.64 -24.05 13.57
C PHE A 1 -7.44 -23.85 12.66
N ILE A 2 -7.40 -24.53 11.50
CA ILE A 2 -6.33 -24.32 10.51
C ILE A 2 -6.86 -23.27 9.54
N SER A 3 -6.22 -22.09 9.53
CA SER A 3 -6.57 -21.00 8.61
C SER A 3 -6.35 -21.46 7.16
N VAL A 4 -7.36 -21.28 6.30
CA VAL A 4 -7.34 -21.66 4.87
C VAL A 4 -6.54 -20.66 4.02
N HIS A 5 -6.09 -19.56 4.62
CA HIS A 5 -5.38 -18.50 3.92
C HIS A 5 -3.89 -18.84 3.74
N LYS A 6 -3.34 -18.45 2.59
CA LYS A 6 -1.91 -18.55 2.29
C LYS A 6 -1.11 -17.84 3.38
N LYS A 7 -0.07 -18.51 3.91
CA LYS A 7 0.85 -18.00 4.94
C LYS A 7 2.18 -17.62 4.31
N ASP A 8 2.90 -16.69 4.94
CA ASP A 8 4.26 -16.36 4.53
C ASP A 8 5.24 -17.47 4.97
N PRO A 9 6.27 -17.79 4.16
CA PRO A 9 7.20 -18.89 4.45
C PRO A 9 7.92 -18.83 5.80
N GLY A 10 8.02 -17.65 6.43
CA GLY A 10 8.65 -17.45 7.74
C GLY A 10 7.70 -17.47 8.95
N GLN A 11 6.38 -17.61 8.75
CA GLN A 11 5.41 -17.57 9.86
C GLN A 11 5.45 -18.87 10.67
N ARG A 12 5.39 -18.76 12.02
CA ARG A 12 5.32 -19.92 12.93
C ARG A 12 4.15 -20.84 12.58
N ALA A 13 4.31 -22.14 12.83
CA ALA A 13 3.29 -23.16 12.50
C ALA A 13 1.91 -22.83 13.12
N LEU A 14 1.88 -22.49 14.41
CA LEU A 14 0.66 -22.12 15.15
C LEU A 14 0.25 -20.64 14.99
N CYS A 15 0.96 -19.85 14.17
CA CYS A 15 0.57 -18.47 13.88
C CYS A 15 -0.72 -18.45 13.07
N GLY A 16 -1.71 -17.67 13.52
CA GLY A 16 -3.01 -17.50 12.83
C GLY A 16 -3.03 -16.37 11.79
N CYS A 17 -1.90 -15.70 11.56
CA CYS A 17 -1.81 -14.61 10.59
C CYS A 17 -1.92 -15.15 9.14
N MET A 18 -2.52 -14.35 8.27
CA MET A 18 -2.48 -14.55 6.81
C MET A 18 -1.19 -13.97 6.22
N ALA A 19 -0.94 -14.23 4.93
CA ALA A 19 0.16 -13.62 4.19
C ALA A 19 0.06 -12.10 4.22
N ALA A 20 1.20 -11.44 4.46
CA ALA A 20 1.30 -10.00 4.40
C ALA A 20 0.97 -9.49 2.99
N LYS A 21 0.27 -8.37 2.93
CA LYS A 21 0.04 -7.63 1.70
C LYS A 21 0.33 -6.16 1.97
N ASP A 22 1.11 -5.55 1.10
CA ASP A 22 1.37 -4.11 1.17
C ASP A 22 0.07 -3.35 0.90
N ILE A 23 -0.22 -2.39 1.78
CA ILE A 23 -1.46 -1.60 1.77
C ILE A 23 -1.28 -0.23 1.11
N GLY A 24 -0.11 0.08 0.57
CA GLY A 24 0.18 1.42 0.06
C GLY A 24 1.36 1.46 -0.91
N GLU A 25 1.44 2.58 -1.62
CA GLU A 25 2.46 2.87 -2.62
C GLU A 25 3.12 4.22 -2.30
N TYR A 26 4.44 4.32 -2.46
CA TYR A 26 5.15 5.57 -2.18
C TYR A 26 4.73 6.72 -3.09
N ASN A 27 4.85 7.96 -2.60
CA ASN A 27 4.50 9.18 -3.33
C ASN A 27 3.04 9.24 -3.73
N THR A 28 2.13 8.80 -2.86
CA THR A 28 0.69 8.80 -3.18
C THR A 28 -0.17 9.41 -2.09
N CYS A 29 0.38 9.66 -0.90
CA CYS A 29 -0.38 10.14 0.25
C CYS A 29 -0.62 11.66 0.15
N PRO A 30 -1.88 12.13 0.08
CA PRO A 30 -2.20 13.56 -0.09
C PRO A 30 -2.21 14.37 1.23
N HIS A 31 -1.77 13.79 2.35
CA HIS A 31 -1.79 14.47 3.66
C HIS A 31 -0.66 15.49 3.88
N LEU A 32 0.36 15.48 3.01
CA LEU A 32 1.44 16.48 2.97
C LEU A 32 2.23 16.66 4.29
N CYS A 33 2.36 15.60 5.08
CA CYS A 33 3.12 15.63 6.34
C CYS A 33 4.58 16.06 6.07
N GLU A 34 5.11 16.98 6.88
CA GLU A 34 6.46 17.53 6.71
C GLU A 34 7.56 16.47 6.84
N TYR A 35 7.33 15.47 7.69
CA TYR A 35 8.24 14.38 8.01
C TYR A 35 7.81 13.06 7.35
N CYS A 36 7.07 13.13 6.24
CA CYS A 36 6.66 11.94 5.51
C CYS A 36 7.86 11.28 4.82
N TYR A 37 8.31 10.12 5.30
CA TYR A 37 9.33 9.35 4.60
C TYR A 37 8.80 8.70 3.30
N ALA A 38 7.48 8.52 3.21
CA ALA A 38 6.84 7.80 2.12
C ALA A 38 6.61 8.66 0.86
N ASN A 39 6.74 9.98 0.97
CA ASN A 39 6.61 10.90 -0.15
C ASN A 39 7.95 11.60 -0.36
N THR A 40 8.55 11.44 -1.54
CA THR A 40 9.78 12.15 -1.92
C THR A 40 9.54 13.65 -2.04
N THR A 41 8.39 14.05 -2.60
CA THR A 41 7.95 15.46 -2.68
C THR A 41 6.44 15.55 -2.51
N LYS A 42 5.96 16.72 -2.05
CA LYS A 42 4.53 17.01 -1.87
C LYS A 42 3.80 17.01 -3.22
N GLU A 43 4.44 17.56 -4.25
CA GLU A 43 3.90 17.71 -5.59
C GLU A 43 3.64 16.35 -6.24
N ARG A 44 4.61 15.43 -6.15
CA ARG A 44 4.49 14.09 -6.73
C ARG A 44 3.37 13.29 -6.07
N ALA A 45 3.21 13.44 -4.75
CA ALA A 45 2.12 12.79 -4.02
C ALA A 45 0.74 13.28 -4.48
N ILE A 46 0.59 14.59 -4.70
CA ILE A 46 -0.66 15.17 -5.19
C ILE A 46 -0.95 14.75 -6.64
N GLU A 47 0.06 14.71 -7.51
CA GLU A 47 -0.13 14.26 -8.90
C GLU A 47 -0.63 12.80 -8.96
N ASN A 48 0.03 11.92 -8.22
CA ASN A 48 -0.37 10.51 -8.16
C ASN A 48 -1.74 10.32 -7.52
N TRP A 49 -2.06 11.09 -6.47
CA TRP A 49 -3.39 11.09 -5.90
C TRP A 49 -4.46 11.53 -6.90
N LYS A 50 -4.19 12.57 -7.70
CA LYS A 50 -5.11 13.01 -8.78
C LYS A 50 -5.31 11.92 -9.82
N ARG A 51 -4.24 11.22 -10.22
CA ARG A 51 -4.31 10.08 -11.14
C ARG A 51 -5.17 8.95 -10.57
N HIS A 52 -5.01 8.64 -9.29
CA HIS A 52 -5.87 7.67 -8.60
C HIS A 52 -7.34 8.11 -8.60
N GLN A 53 -7.64 9.39 -8.37
CA GLN A 53 -9.02 9.90 -8.44
C GLN A 53 -9.64 9.71 -9.84
N GLN A 54 -8.85 9.77 -10.90
CA GLN A 54 -9.31 9.54 -12.28
C GLN A 54 -9.53 8.06 -12.59
N ASN A 55 -8.79 7.16 -11.96
CA ASN A 55 -8.94 5.71 -12.14
C ASN A 55 -8.83 4.96 -10.81
N ARG A 56 -9.87 5.07 -9.99
CA ARG A 56 -9.88 4.55 -8.61
C ARG A 56 -9.84 3.03 -8.49
N ASN A 57 -10.18 2.32 -9.57
CA ASN A 57 -10.27 0.86 -9.61
C ASN A 57 -9.02 0.22 -10.24
N ALA A 58 -7.97 0.99 -10.52
CA ALA A 58 -6.71 0.43 -10.96
C ALA A 58 -6.06 -0.44 -9.87
N ASP A 59 -5.25 -1.42 -10.29
CA ASP A 59 -4.55 -2.34 -9.38
C ASP A 59 -3.53 -1.62 -8.47
N THR A 60 -2.96 -0.51 -8.96
CA THR A 60 -2.01 0.37 -8.23
C THR A 60 -2.55 1.79 -8.14
N ILE A 61 -2.09 2.57 -7.15
CA ILE A 61 -2.56 3.94 -6.97
C ILE A 61 -2.09 4.82 -8.13
N THR A 62 -0.90 4.54 -8.68
CA THR A 62 -0.40 5.23 -9.88
C THR A 62 -0.91 4.64 -11.19
N GLY A 63 -1.60 3.50 -11.17
CA GLY A 63 -2.10 2.82 -12.37
C GLY A 63 -1.00 2.35 -13.33
N LYS A 64 0.23 2.18 -12.83
CA LYS A 64 1.37 1.61 -13.53
C LYS A 64 1.60 0.16 -13.11
#